data_AF-A0A2N9GWB1-F1
#
_entry.id   AF-A0A2N9GWB1-F1
#
_cell.length_a   1.000
_cell.length_b   1.000
_cell.length_c   1.000
_cell.angle_alpha   90.00
_cell.angle_beta   90.00
_cell.angle_gamma   90.00
#
_symmetry.space_group_name_H-M   'P 1'
#
loop_
_entity.id
_entity.type
_entity.pdbx_description
1 polymer ?
#
loop_
_entity_poly.entity_id
_entity_poly.type
_entity_poly.pdbx_seq_one_letter_code
_entity_poly.pdbx_strand_id
1 'polypeptide(L)'
;MGKFAEGVAVEVVGEETLRLCRELIDGIVLVSQDAVCASIQDMFEEKRSILEPVGALAIAGAQAFCKYYGLKGEYVVAVTSGANMNFDKLRLVSQLADVGKQHEPEAVPLTFVPEKWEKFIQFNGLLIICS
;
A
#
# COMPACT_ATOMS: atom_id res chain seq x y z
N MET A 1 -9.23 -4.21 -8.38
CA MET A 1 -7.82 -3.87 -8.69
C MET A 1 -7.47 -3.85 -10.18
N GLY A 2 -7.85 -4.84 -11.02
CA GLY A 2 -7.28 -5.01 -12.38
C GLY A 2 -7.20 -3.81 -13.34
N LYS A 3 -8.19 -2.89 -13.37
CA LYS A 3 -8.10 -1.61 -14.12
C LYS A 3 -7.79 -0.38 -13.25
N PHE A 4 -7.86 -0.55 -11.93
CA PHE A 4 -7.70 0.53 -10.96
C PHE A 4 -6.21 0.79 -10.68
N ALA A 5 -5.42 -0.28 -10.59
CA ALA A 5 -3.98 -0.23 -10.33
C ALA A 5 -3.22 -0.97 -11.44
N GLU A 6 -3.44 -0.58 -12.70
CA GLU A 6 -2.90 -1.28 -13.89
C GLU A 6 -1.38 -1.45 -13.85
N GLY A 7 -0.64 -0.49 -13.29
CA GLY A 7 0.82 -0.57 -13.17
C GLY A 7 1.34 -1.68 -12.25
N VAL A 8 0.47 -2.31 -11.45
CA VAL A 8 0.80 -3.47 -10.59
C VAL A 8 -0.13 -4.66 -10.83
N ALA A 9 -1.02 -4.57 -11.81
CA ALA A 9 -1.94 -5.64 -12.17
C ALA A 9 -1.22 -6.70 -13.00
N VAL A 10 -0.29 -7.41 -12.37
CA VAL A 10 0.51 -8.47 -13.00
C VAL A 10 -0.16 -9.83 -12.87
N GLU A 11 -0.23 -10.58 -13.97
CA GLU A 11 -0.77 -11.95 -13.97
C GLU A 11 0.24 -12.95 -13.39
N VAL A 12 1.52 -12.74 -13.66
CA VAL A 12 2.62 -13.58 -13.18
C VAL A 12 3.74 -12.66 -12.67
N VAL A 13 4.17 -12.89 -11.43
CA VAL A 13 5.33 -12.18 -10.84
C VAL A 13 6.64 -12.68 -11.44
N GLY A 14 7.63 -11.80 -11.57
CA GLY A 14 8.95 -12.16 -12.07
C GLY A 14 9.63 -13.20 -11.18
N GLU A 15 10.32 -14.17 -11.79
CA GLU A 15 10.98 -15.26 -11.05
C GLU A 15 12.09 -14.73 -10.13
N GLU A 16 12.97 -13.87 -10.65
CA GLU A 16 14.09 -13.33 -9.89
C GLU A 16 13.64 -12.33 -8.82
N THR A 17 12.62 -11.50 -9.12
CA THR A 17 12.07 -10.57 -8.12
C THR A 17 11.36 -11.34 -7.01
N LEU A 18 10.65 -12.42 -7.32
CA LEU A 18 10.03 -13.28 -6.32
C LEU A 18 11.09 -13.98 -5.46
N ARG A 19 12.20 -14.46 -6.06
CA ARG A 19 13.32 -15.05 -5.31
C ARG A 19 13.91 -14.06 -4.32
N LEU A 20 14.22 -12.85 -4.78
CA LEU A 20 14.75 -11.79 -3.91
C LEU A 20 13.76 -11.37 -2.82
N CYS A 21 12.48 -11.20 -3.15
CA CYS A 21 11.45 -10.88 -2.16
C CYS A 21 11.38 -11.94 -1.07
N ARG A 22 11.40 -13.23 -1.42
CA ARG A 22 11.45 -14.34 -0.45
C ARG A 22 12.70 -14.37 0.43
N GLU A 23 13.77 -13.68 0.07
CA GLU A 23 15.00 -13.62 0.86
C GLU A 23 15.11 -12.33 1.69
N LEU A 24 14.48 -11.24 1.23
CA LEU A 24 14.78 -9.89 1.69
C LEU A 24 13.61 -9.13 2.34
N ILE A 25 12.35 -9.51 2.11
CA ILE A 25 11.19 -8.80 2.69
C ILE A 25 10.65 -9.54 3.91
N ASP A 26 10.24 -8.78 4.93
CA ASP A 26 9.63 -9.32 6.15
C ASP A 26 8.17 -9.76 5.97
N GLY A 27 7.50 -9.22 4.96
CA GLY A 27 6.11 -9.56 4.70
C GLY A 27 5.46 -8.70 3.63
N ILE A 28 4.19 -8.98 3.39
CA ILE A 28 3.34 -8.30 2.40
C ILE A 28 2.09 -7.81 3.12
N VAL A 29 1.65 -6.60 2.79
CA VAL A 29 0.37 -6.04 3.25
C VAL A 29 -0.59 -6.00 2.08
N LEU A 30 -1.79 -6.55 2.25
CA LEU A 30 -2.86 -6.45 1.27
C LEU A 30 -3.75 -5.26 1.63
N VAL A 31 -4.12 -4.48 0.62
CA VAL A 31 -4.97 -3.30 0.79
C VAL A 31 -6.16 -3.35 -0.16
N SER A 32 -7.29 -2.82 0.30
CA SER A 32 -8.48 -2.67 -0.51
C SER A 32 -8.35 -1.46 -1.45
N GLN A 33 -9.19 -1.42 -2.48
CA GLN A 33 -9.28 -0.29 -3.40
C GLN A 33 -9.71 0.98 -2.67
N ASP A 34 -10.62 0.86 -1.70
CA ASP A 34 -11.12 2.00 -0.92
C ASP A 34 -10.04 2.60 -0.03
N ALA A 35 -9.18 1.77 0.57
CA ALA A 35 -8.03 2.23 1.33
C ALA A 35 -7.07 3.04 0.45
N VAL A 36 -6.81 2.58 -0.79
CA VAL A 36 -5.97 3.32 -1.74
C VAL A 36 -6.61 4.66 -2.12
N CYS A 37 -7.92 4.70 -2.38
CA CYS A 37 -8.64 5.96 -2.66
C CYS A 37 -8.53 6.95 -1.49
N ALA A 38 -8.73 6.46 -0.25
CA ALA A 38 -8.58 7.26 0.96
C ALA A 38 -7.17 7.85 1.08
N SER A 39 -6.12 7.04 0.86
CA SER A 39 -4.73 7.52 0.90
C SER A 39 -4.43 8.58 -0.17
N ILE A 40 -5.01 8.48 -1.38
CA ILE A 40 -4.87 9.53 -2.40
C ILE A 40 -5.53 10.83 -1.93
N GLN A 41 -6.70 10.74 -1.32
CA GLN A 41 -7.39 11.90 -0.75
C GLN A 41 -6.57 12.55 0.36
N ASP A 42 -6.05 11.77 1.31
CA ASP A 42 -5.21 12.26 2.41
C ASP A 42 -3.97 12.99 1.88
N MET A 43 -3.29 12.41 0.88
CA MET A 43 -2.12 13.02 0.24
C MET A 43 -2.46 14.35 -0.47
N PHE A 44 -3.64 14.45 -1.05
CA PHE A 44 -4.11 15.69 -1.63
C PHE A 44 -4.47 16.73 -0.56
N GLU A 45 -5.18 16.34 0.49
CA GLU A 45 -5.62 17.23 1.57
C GLU A 45 -4.43 17.79 2.37
N GLU A 46 -3.46 16.95 2.74
CA GLU A 46 -2.34 17.34 3.58
C GLU A 46 -1.14 17.89 2.81
N LYS A 47 -0.80 17.27 1.68
CA LYS A 47 0.45 17.53 0.95
C LYS A 47 0.25 18.22 -0.39
N ARG A 48 -1.01 18.38 -0.84
CA ARG A 48 -1.37 18.89 -2.18
C ARG A 48 -0.73 18.07 -3.31
N SER A 49 -0.43 16.80 -3.04
CA SER A 49 0.13 15.86 -4.01
C SER A 49 -0.96 14.95 -4.53
N ILE A 50 -1.08 14.82 -5.86
CA ILE A 50 -2.04 13.92 -6.50
C ILE A 50 -1.27 12.69 -6.97
N LEU A 51 -1.46 11.58 -6.26
CA LEU A 51 -0.90 10.29 -6.64
C LEU A 51 -1.86 9.54 -7.55
N GLU A 52 -1.32 8.74 -8.45
CA GLU A 52 -2.13 7.71 -9.11
C GLU A 52 -2.37 6.54 -8.14
N PRO A 53 -3.34 5.63 -8.41
CA PRO A 53 -3.62 4.49 -7.55
C PRO A 53 -2.41 3.65 -7.16
N VAL A 54 -1.53 3.35 -8.12
CA VAL A 54 -0.29 2.59 -7.87
C VAL A 54 0.66 3.34 -6.95
N GLY A 55 0.78 4.66 -7.15
CA GLY A 55 1.63 5.53 -6.34
C GLY A 55 1.19 5.64 -4.88
N ALA A 56 -0.07 5.34 -4.57
CA ALA A 56 -0.63 5.41 -3.23
C ALA A 56 -0.65 4.05 -2.49
N LEU A 57 -0.31 2.93 -3.14
CA LEU A 57 -0.37 1.59 -2.54
C LEU A 57 0.47 1.47 -1.27
N ALA A 58 1.72 1.95 -1.30
CA ALA A 58 2.62 1.87 -0.15
C ALA A 58 2.11 2.70 1.03
N ILE A 59 1.45 3.82 0.78
CA ILE A 59 0.86 4.67 1.83
C ILE A 59 -0.33 3.95 2.46
N ALA A 60 -1.23 3.41 1.65
CA ALA A 60 -2.36 2.62 2.13
C ALA A 60 -1.89 1.43 2.98
N GLY A 61 -0.86 0.73 2.53
CA GLY A 61 -0.25 -0.39 3.24
C GLY A 61 0.37 0.03 4.57
N ALA A 62 1.10 1.15 4.59
CA ALA A 62 1.70 1.70 5.80
C ALA A 62 0.65 2.15 6.83
N GLN A 63 -0.39 2.87 6.40
CA GLN A 63 -1.50 3.29 7.26
C GLN A 63 -2.21 2.07 7.87
N ALA A 64 -2.50 1.06 7.04
CA ALA A 64 -3.08 -0.21 7.48
C ALA A 64 -2.19 -0.94 8.49
N PHE A 65 -0.90 -1.06 8.22
CA PHE A 65 0.06 -1.71 9.10
C PHE A 65 0.16 -1.01 10.46
N CYS A 66 0.28 0.31 10.45
CA CYS A 66 0.34 1.11 11.67
C CYS A 66 -0.94 0.95 12.51
N LYS A 67 -2.11 0.97 11.86
CA LYS A 67 -3.41 0.77 12.52
C LYS A 67 -3.49 -0.62 13.16
N TYR A 68 -3.14 -1.66 12.41
CA TYR A 68 -3.24 -3.05 12.88
C TYR A 68 -2.34 -3.34 14.09
N TYR A 69 -1.08 -2.94 14.03
CA TYR A 69 -0.12 -3.16 15.12
C TYR A 69 -0.17 -2.08 16.22
N GLY A 70 -1.00 -1.05 16.06
CA GLY A 70 -1.14 0.05 17.02
C GLY A 70 0.14 0.86 17.20
N LEU A 71 0.93 1.02 16.13
CA LEU A 71 2.23 1.72 16.18
C LEU A 71 2.04 3.20 16.53
N LYS A 72 2.86 3.72 17.45
CA LYS A 72 2.85 5.12 17.87
C LYS A 72 4.28 5.61 18.08
N GLY A 73 4.62 6.74 17.47
CA GLY A 73 5.94 7.36 17.62
C GLY A 73 7.05 6.74 16.77
N GLU A 74 6.72 5.75 15.93
CA GLU A 74 7.65 5.09 15.03
C GLU A 74 7.77 5.84 13.70
N TYR A 75 8.95 5.76 13.09
CA TYR A 75 9.16 6.26 11.73
C TYR A 75 8.78 5.19 10.72
N VAL A 76 7.83 5.52 9.84
CA VAL A 76 7.38 4.65 8.75
C VAL A 76 7.61 5.35 7.42
N VAL A 77 8.22 4.64 6.48
CA VAL A 77 8.56 5.16 5.16
C VAL A 77 7.73 4.42 4.12
N ALA A 78 6.95 5.17 3.34
CA ALA A 78 6.19 4.66 2.21
C ALA A 78 6.73 5.25 0.91
N VAL A 79 6.98 4.40 -0.08
CA VAL A 79 7.48 4.84 -1.40
C VAL A 79 6.30 5.20 -2.30
N THR A 80 6.23 6.45 -2.73
CA THR A 80 5.25 6.90 -3.73
C THR A 80 5.80 6.71 -5.14
N SER A 81 5.37 5.66 -5.82
CA SER A 81 5.97 5.21 -7.10
C SER A 81 5.50 5.97 -8.34
N GLY A 82 4.39 6.72 -8.28
CA GLY A 82 3.83 7.38 -9.45
C GLY A 82 2.72 8.40 -9.17
N ALA A 83 2.58 9.35 -10.09
CA ALA A 83 1.59 10.43 -10.04
C ALA A 83 0.91 10.63 -11.40
N ASN A 84 0.90 9.61 -12.26
CA ASN A 84 0.34 9.68 -13.60
C ASN A 84 -1.20 9.58 -13.60
N MET A 85 -1.83 10.63 -13.06
CA MET A 85 -3.27 10.72 -12.90
C MET A 85 -3.92 11.48 -14.07
N ASN A 86 -5.12 11.06 -14.47
CA ASN A 86 -5.98 11.80 -15.41
C ASN A 86 -7.34 12.11 -14.77
N PHE A 87 -8.13 12.99 -15.40
CA PHE A 87 -9.42 13.43 -14.85
C PHE A 87 -10.45 12.31 -14.69
N ASP A 88 -10.44 11.31 -15.57
CA ASP A 88 -11.34 10.16 -15.47
C ASP A 88 -11.02 9.30 -14.24
N LYS A 89 -9.73 9.01 -14.00
CA LYS A 89 -9.25 8.30 -12.81
C LYS A 89 -9.50 9.11 -11.54
N LEU A 90 -9.27 10.42 -11.57
CA LEU A 90 -9.52 11.30 -10.44
C LEU A 90 -11.01 11.32 -10.05
N ARG A 91 -11.90 11.35 -11.04
CA ARG A 91 -13.35 11.27 -10.80
C ARG A 91 -13.73 9.96 -10.10
N LEU A 92 -13.18 8.82 -10.53
CA LEU A 92 -13.41 7.53 -9.88
C LEU A 92 -12.91 7.54 -8.43
N VAL A 93 -11.69 8.04 -8.19
CA VAL A 93 -11.14 8.16 -6.84
C VAL A 93 -12.02 9.03 -5.95
N SER A 94 -12.47 10.19 -6.44
CA SER A 94 -13.37 11.08 -5.71
C SER A 94 -14.69 10.41 -5.31
N GLN A 95 -15.25 9.53 -6.15
CA GLN A 95 -16.48 8.82 -5.85
C GLN A 95 -16.31 7.74 -4.76
N LEU A 96 -15.12 7.13 -4.69
CA LEU A 96 -14.84 6.02 -3.78
C LEU A 96 -14.22 6.47 -2.45
N ALA A 97 -13.52 7.60 -2.44
CA ALA A 97 -12.87 8.12 -1.25
C ALA A 97 -13.88 8.49 -0.14
N ASP A 98 -15.05 9.02 -0.53
CA ASP A 98 -16.16 9.32 0.39
C ASP A 98 -16.72 8.05 1.06
N VAL A 99 -16.65 6.90 0.39
CA VAL A 99 -17.09 5.59 0.92
C VAL A 99 -16.04 4.99 1.86
N GLY A 100 -14.75 5.17 1.54
CA GLY A 100 -13.62 4.67 2.33
C GLY A 100 -13.42 5.37 3.68
N LYS A 101 -13.94 6.58 3.87
CA LYS A 101 -13.95 7.24 5.20
C LYS A 101 -15.04 6.69 6.14
N GLN A 102 -16.09 6.06 5.62
CA GLN A 102 -17.19 5.50 6.44
C GLN A 102 -17.02 4.01 6.75
N HIS A 103 -16.39 3.25 5.86
CA HIS A 103 -15.97 1.89 6.14
C HIS A 103 -14.56 1.95 6.69
N GLU A 104 -14.40 1.66 7.98
CA GLU A 104 -13.06 1.46 8.53
C GLU A 104 -12.30 0.50 7.61
N PRO A 105 -11.04 0.80 7.26
CA PRO A 105 -10.30 -0.06 6.36
C PRO A 105 -10.18 -1.43 7.03
N GLU A 106 -10.95 -2.40 6.53
CA GLU A 106 -10.75 -3.83 6.74
C GLU A 106 -9.47 -4.21 5.99
N ALA A 107 -8.34 -3.66 6.42
CA ALA A 107 -7.06 -4.21 6.08
C ALA A 107 -6.94 -5.49 6.88
N VAL A 108 -7.06 -6.62 6.19
CA VAL A 108 -6.55 -7.89 6.71
C VAL A 108 -5.07 -7.88 6.35
N PRO A 109 -4.15 -7.63 7.28
CA PRO A 109 -2.77 -7.96 7.02
C PRO A 109 -2.71 -9.48 6.89
N LEU A 110 -2.70 -9.94 5.65
CA LEU A 110 -2.27 -11.28 5.34
C LEU A 110 -0.75 -11.26 5.47
N THR A 111 -0.25 -11.21 6.70
CA THR A 111 1.17 -11.41 6.98
C THR A 111 1.45 -12.86 6.65
N PHE A 112 1.72 -13.16 5.38
CA PHE A 112 2.19 -14.47 4.97
C PHE A 112 3.62 -14.58 5.48
N VAL A 113 3.74 -15.06 6.72
CA VAL A 113 4.98 -15.47 7.37
C VAL A 113 5.04 -16.98 7.17
N PRO A 114 5.64 -17.52 6.08
CA PRO A 114 5.91 -18.96 6.03
C PRO A 114 6.64 -19.38 7.31
N GLU A 115 6.27 -20.50 7.92
CA GLU A 115 6.58 -20.90 9.32
C GLU A 115 8.06 -20.93 9.76
N LYS A 116 9.01 -20.48 8.93
CA LYS A 116 10.42 -20.30 9.27
C LYS A 116 10.96 -18.94 8.78
N TRP A 117 10.75 -17.89 9.57
CA TRP A 117 11.54 -16.65 9.52
C TRP A 117 12.17 -16.39 10.87
N GLU A 118 13.24 -17.12 11.18
CA GLU A 118 13.95 -16.98 12.47
C GLU A 118 14.77 -15.68 12.58
N LYS A 119 14.63 -14.74 11.65
CA LYS A 119 15.31 -13.46 11.71
C LYS A 119 14.36 -12.34 11.32
N PHE A 120 13.56 -11.92 12.30
CA PHE A 120 13.11 -10.54 12.38
C PHE A 120 14.38 -9.69 12.59
N ILE A 121 15.03 -9.27 11.50
CA ILE A 121 16.17 -8.39 11.59
C ILE A 121 15.60 -7.04 12.03
N GLN A 122 16.02 -6.57 13.20
CA GLN A 122 15.77 -5.20 13.67
C GLN A 122 16.24 -4.21 12.59
N PHE A 123 15.31 -3.82 11.72
CA PHE A 123 15.51 -2.73 10.77
C PHE A 123 14.70 -1.55 11.29
N ASN A 124 15.40 -0.46 11.67
CA ASN A 124 14.82 0.78 12.20
C ASN A 124 14.13 1.63 11.10
N GLY A 125 13.30 1.00 10.29
CA GLY A 125 12.54 1.64 9.22
C GLY A 125 11.77 0.59 8.42
N LEU A 126 10.54 0.32 8.81
CA LEU A 126 9.68 -0.62 8.09
C LEU A 126 9.50 -0.14 6.63
N LEU A 127 10.03 -0.91 5.67
CA LEU A 127 9.86 -0.68 4.24
C LEU A 127 8.83 -1.69 3.72
N ILE A 128 7.57 -1.26 3.60
CA ILE A 128 6.54 -2.05 2.93
C ILE A 128 6.68 -1.80 1.42
N ILE A 129 7.39 -2.68 0.73
CA ILE A 129 7.37 -2.68 -0.74
C ILE A 129 6.15 -3.48 -1.19
N CYS A 130 5.06 -2.77 -1.49
CA CYS A 130 4.06 -3.27 -2.42
C CYS A 130 4.45 -2.82 -3.83
N SER A 131 4.96 -3.75 -4.62
CA SER A 131 4.97 -3.68 -6.09
C SER A 131 4.20 -4.87 -6.62
#